data_AF-K9S219-F1
#
_entry.id   AF-K9S219-F1
#
_cell.length_a   1.000
_cell.length_b   1.000
_cell.length_c   1.000
_cell.angle_alpha   90.00
_cell.angle_beta   90.00
_cell.angle_gamma   90.00
#
_symmetry.space_group_name_H-M   'P 1'
#
loop_
_entity.id
_entity.type
_entity.pdbx_description
1 polymer ?
#
loop_
_entity_poly.entity_id
_entity_poly.type
_entity_poly.pdbx_seq_one_letter_code
_entity_poly.pdbx_strand_id
1 'polypeptide(L)'
;MSRSLSFAALLGLLTVSSLSLLAPATQAAPAPTTLAQNTRAVRVYFPKEPRSFSSDLSYVEGVTRYTSSTSVASYAVQQLIAGPNSQEQRQGLRKAVTLQGNSNCGADFSLRIRNSVAQLRFCRTVASAGVGDDARTLSALNATLKQFPTVKYTVILDQNGNCLGDMSGENNCFIPY
;
A
#
# COMPACT_ATOMS: atom_id res chain seq x y z
N MET A 1 14.55 -44.91 45.18
CA MET A 1 14.92 -44.03 46.31
C MET A 1 13.95 -42.87 46.30
N SER A 2 12.75 -42.95 46.88
CA SER A 2 12.34 -43.11 48.29
C SER A 2 12.57 -41.85 49.15
N ARG A 3 11.45 -41.36 49.73
CA ARG A 3 11.27 -40.41 50.85
C ARG A 3 11.16 -38.92 50.47
N SER A 4 10.25 -38.11 51.01
CA SER A 4 9.51 -38.16 52.27
C SER A 4 8.12 -37.51 52.17
N LEU A 5 7.16 -38.09 52.90
CA LEU A 5 5.94 -37.42 53.38
C LEU A 5 6.26 -36.53 54.58
N SER A 6 5.53 -35.42 54.75
CA SER A 6 5.31 -34.77 56.06
C SER A 6 3.89 -34.23 56.14
N PHE A 7 3.20 -34.67 57.20
CA PHE A 7 1.89 -34.23 57.68
C PHE A 7 2.01 -32.90 58.43
N ALA A 8 0.99 -32.03 58.32
CA ALA A 8 0.54 -31.19 59.42
C ALA A 8 -0.88 -30.66 59.15
N ALA A 9 -1.83 -31.08 59.96
CA ALA A 9 -3.16 -30.49 60.08
C ALA A 9 -3.09 -29.26 60.97
N LEU A 10 -3.90 -28.23 60.69
CA LEU A 10 -4.29 -27.24 61.69
C LEU A 10 -5.63 -26.58 61.34
N LEU A 11 -6.51 -26.59 62.35
CA LEU A 11 -7.84 -25.99 62.43
C LEU A 11 -7.79 -24.46 62.37
N GLY A 12 -8.85 -23.89 61.78
CA GLY A 12 -9.54 -22.72 62.34
C GLY A 12 -9.11 -21.35 61.82
N LEU A 13 -10.02 -20.64 61.16
CA LEU A 13 -10.81 -19.54 61.76
C LEU A 13 -11.70 -18.91 60.67
N LEU A 14 -12.98 -18.73 60.99
CA LEU A 14 -13.95 -17.98 60.19
C LEU A 14 -13.61 -16.48 60.26
N THR A 15 -13.17 -15.89 59.15
CA THR A 15 -13.06 -14.44 59.00
C THR A 15 -14.15 -13.93 58.07
N VAL A 16 -15.08 -13.16 58.63
CA VAL A 16 -16.12 -12.41 57.92
C VAL A 16 -15.44 -11.37 57.05
N SER A 17 -15.46 -11.56 55.72
CA SER A 17 -14.96 -10.56 54.76
C SER A 17 -16.10 -9.62 54.40
N SER A 18 -16.01 -8.38 54.86
CA SER A 18 -16.90 -7.30 54.44
C SER A 18 -16.68 -7.00 52.96
N LEU A 19 -17.69 -7.26 52.11
CA LEU A 19 -17.68 -6.82 50.72
C LEU A 19 -17.90 -5.30 50.66
N SER A 20 -16.82 -4.54 50.48
CA SER A 20 -16.94 -3.17 49.98
C SER A 20 -17.20 -3.23 48.47
N LEU A 21 -18.43 -2.91 48.05
CA LEU A 21 -18.73 -2.67 46.64
C LEU A 21 -17.99 -1.40 46.17
N LEU A 22 -16.82 -1.60 45.55
CA LEU A 22 -16.21 -0.58 44.70
C LEU A 22 -17.06 -0.46 43.44
N ALA A 23 -17.78 0.66 43.30
CA ALA A 23 -18.40 1.03 42.04
C ALA A 23 -17.31 1.11 40.96
N PRO A 24 -17.51 0.54 39.76
CA PRO A 24 -16.56 0.70 38.68
C PRO A 24 -16.46 2.19 38.31
N ALA A 25 -15.28 2.77 38.50
CA ALA A 25 -14.97 4.09 37.96
C ALA A 25 -15.12 4.03 36.45
N THR A 26 -16.16 4.66 35.93
CA THR A 26 -16.40 4.80 34.50
C THR A 26 -15.30 5.70 33.96
N GLN A 27 -14.24 5.10 33.41
CA GLN A 27 -13.24 5.85 32.66
C GLN A 27 -13.96 6.49 31.48
N ALA A 28 -14.06 7.82 31.51
CA ALA A 28 -14.57 8.58 30.38
C ALA A 28 -13.75 8.20 29.15
N ALA A 29 -14.43 7.65 28.14
CA ALA A 29 -13.79 7.32 26.88
C ALA A 29 -13.12 8.58 26.33
N PRO A 30 -11.85 8.50 25.85
CA PRO A 30 -11.23 9.64 25.19
C PRO A 30 -12.13 10.08 24.03
N ALA A 31 -12.45 11.38 24.00
CA ALA A 31 -13.25 11.97 22.94
C ALA A 31 -12.66 11.61 21.57
N PRO A 32 -13.49 11.29 20.55
CA PRO A 32 -12.99 10.98 19.23
C PRO A 32 -12.18 12.18 18.71
N THR A 33 -10.88 11.98 18.55
CA THR A 33 -9.98 12.92 17.87
C THR A 33 -10.58 13.22 16.50
N THR A 34 -11.06 14.45 16.33
CA THR A 34 -11.62 14.92 15.06
C THR A 34 -10.51 14.85 14.02
N LEU A 35 -10.54 13.83 13.15
CA LEU A 35 -9.57 13.68 12.07
C LEU A 35 -9.60 14.97 11.22
N ALA A 36 -8.42 15.54 11.01
CA ALA A 36 -8.22 16.84 10.37
C ALA A 36 -9.06 16.99 9.08
N GLN A 37 -9.84 18.06 9.01
CA GLN A 37 -10.82 18.38 7.95
C GLN A 37 -10.25 18.50 6.52
N ASN A 38 -8.94 18.30 6.34
CA ASN A 38 -8.25 18.43 5.04
C ASN A 38 -7.67 17.11 4.51
N THR A 39 -8.08 15.98 5.07
CA THR A 39 -7.54 14.67 4.69
C THR A 39 -8.38 14.02 3.60
N ARG A 40 -7.75 13.58 2.51
CA ARG A 40 -8.36 12.90 1.37
C ARG A 40 -7.92 11.44 1.34
N ALA A 41 -8.88 10.53 1.12
CA ALA A 41 -8.58 9.13 0.89
C ALA A 41 -8.21 8.90 -0.60
N VAL A 42 -7.25 8.01 -0.84
CA VAL A 42 -6.84 7.57 -2.18
C VAL A 42 -6.42 6.11 -2.14
N ARG A 43 -6.71 5.34 -3.18
CA ARG A 43 -6.28 3.94 -3.27
C ARG A 43 -4.92 3.85 -3.93
N VAL A 44 -4.07 2.94 -3.47
CA VAL A 44 -2.79 2.62 -4.09
C VAL A 44 -2.81 1.13 -4.38
N TYR A 45 -2.67 0.76 -5.65
CA TYR A 45 -2.85 -0.62 -6.08
C TYR A 45 -1.51 -1.33 -6.16
N PHE A 46 -1.33 -2.37 -5.36
CA PHE A 46 -0.11 -3.17 -5.34
C PHE A 46 -0.36 -4.54 -5.98
N PRO A 47 0.62 -5.08 -6.73
CA PRO A 47 0.58 -6.46 -7.18
C PRO A 47 0.40 -7.41 -5.99
N LYS A 48 -0.43 -8.42 -6.17
CA LYS A 48 -0.65 -9.47 -5.19
C LYS A 48 -0.54 -10.80 -5.90
N GLU A 49 0.17 -11.75 -5.31
CA GLU A 49 0.13 -13.12 -5.82
C GLU A 49 -1.30 -13.67 -5.62
N PRO A 50 -1.99 -14.11 -6.67
CA PRO A 50 -3.31 -14.73 -6.50
C PRO A 50 -3.19 -16.00 -5.66
N ARG A 51 -4.21 -16.30 -4.86
CA ARG A 51 -4.23 -17.48 -3.97
C ARG A 51 -4.25 -18.81 -4.73
N SER A 52 -4.67 -18.80 -5.99
CA SER A 52 -4.59 -19.93 -6.91
C SER A 52 -3.40 -19.72 -7.85
N PHE A 53 -2.85 -20.80 -8.43
CA PHE A 53 -1.73 -20.83 -9.40
C PHE A 53 -2.00 -20.06 -10.72
N SER A 54 -2.91 -19.10 -10.72
CA SER A 54 -3.14 -18.16 -11.80
C SER A 54 -1.89 -17.30 -12.02
N SER A 55 -1.41 -17.28 -13.26
CA SER A 55 -0.34 -16.40 -13.73
C SER A 55 -0.84 -14.99 -14.05
N ASP A 56 -1.93 -14.53 -13.41
CA ASP A 56 -2.51 -13.20 -13.68
C ASP A 56 -1.58 -12.07 -13.19
N LEU A 57 -0.73 -11.60 -14.09
CA LEU A 57 0.18 -10.48 -13.89
C LEU A 57 -0.54 -9.14 -13.73
N SER A 58 -1.85 -9.09 -13.99
CA SER A 58 -2.67 -7.89 -13.84
C SER A 58 -3.36 -7.77 -12.49
N TYR A 59 -3.33 -8.84 -11.68
CA TYR A 59 -4.00 -8.85 -10.38
C TYR A 59 -3.32 -7.92 -9.38
N VAL A 60 -4.09 -6.92 -8.94
CA VAL A 60 -3.65 -5.90 -7.99
C VAL A 60 -4.72 -5.67 -6.93
N GLU A 61 -4.30 -5.30 -5.72
CA GLU A 61 -5.21 -5.00 -4.62
C GLU A 61 -4.98 -3.56 -4.13
N GLY A 62 -6.09 -2.83 -3.95
CA GLY A 62 -6.08 -1.42 -3.56
C GLY A 62 -5.98 -1.26 -2.05
N VAL A 63 -4.96 -0.52 -1.61
CA VAL A 63 -4.79 -0.10 -0.21
C VAL A 63 -5.15 1.37 -0.07
N THR A 64 -6.02 1.71 0.89
CA THR A 64 -6.37 3.10 1.15
C THR A 64 -5.23 3.83 1.88
N ARG A 65 -4.83 4.96 1.32
CA ARG A 65 -3.91 5.95 1.91
C ARG A 65 -4.65 7.26 2.14
N TYR A 66 -4.13 8.06 3.06
CA TYR A 66 -4.70 9.36 3.44
C TYR A 66 -3.66 10.46 3.24
N THR A 67 -4.07 11.58 2.64
CA THR A 67 -3.17 12.70 2.36
C THR A 67 -3.86 14.04 2.50
N SER A 68 -3.12 15.06 2.94
CA SER A 68 -3.55 16.46 2.87
C SER A 68 -3.16 17.14 1.55
N SER A 69 -2.32 16.49 0.73
CA SER A 69 -1.85 17.02 -0.55
C SER A 69 -3.01 17.28 -1.50
N THR A 70 -2.95 18.41 -2.20
CA THR A 70 -3.85 18.73 -3.31
C THR A 70 -3.50 17.94 -4.58
N SER A 71 -2.25 17.49 -4.71
CA SER A 71 -1.77 16.64 -5.81
C SER A 71 -1.98 15.15 -5.52
N VAL A 72 -3.24 14.75 -5.31
CA VAL A 72 -3.61 13.40 -4.86
C VAL A 72 -3.11 12.29 -5.78
N ALA A 73 -3.15 12.49 -7.11
CA ALA A 73 -2.65 11.50 -8.08
C ALA A 73 -1.13 11.30 -7.98
N SER A 74 -0.37 12.39 -7.88
CA SER A 74 1.09 12.32 -7.68
C SER A 74 1.43 11.64 -6.35
N TYR A 75 0.69 11.96 -5.28
CA TYR A 75 0.85 11.28 -4.00
C TYR A 75 0.59 9.77 -4.11
N ALA A 76 -0.44 9.34 -4.83
CA ALA A 76 -0.72 7.91 -5.03
C ALA A 76 0.43 7.18 -5.75
N VAL A 77 1.01 7.80 -6.79
CA VAL A 77 2.18 7.25 -7.50
C VAL A 77 3.41 7.20 -6.58
N GLN A 78 3.65 8.23 -5.77
CA GLN A 78 4.73 8.22 -4.77
C GLN A 78 4.59 7.06 -3.78
N GLN A 79 3.37 6.83 -3.27
CA GLN A 79 3.09 5.71 -2.37
C GLN A 79 3.28 4.34 -3.06
N LEU A 80 2.94 4.24 -4.35
CA LEU A 80 3.18 3.03 -5.12
C LEU A 80 4.68 2.73 -5.28
N ILE A 81 5.48 3.77 -5.55
CA ILE A 81 6.96 3.67 -5.65
C ILE A 81 7.57 3.32 -4.30
N ALA A 82 7.07 3.90 -3.21
CA ALA A 82 7.50 3.55 -1.85
C ALA A 82 7.30 2.04 -1.60
N GLY A 83 6.15 1.51 -2.03
CA GLY A 83 5.78 0.12 -1.92
C GLY A 83 4.86 -0.17 -0.73
N PRO A 84 4.41 -1.43 -0.58
CA PRO A 84 3.60 -1.84 0.56
C PRO A 84 4.43 -1.80 1.85
N ASN A 85 3.80 -1.52 2.97
CA ASN A 85 4.41 -1.61 4.30
C ASN A 85 4.56 -3.09 4.74
N SER A 86 5.20 -3.32 5.89
CA SER A 86 5.46 -4.68 6.39
C SER A 86 4.20 -5.51 6.66
N GLN A 87 3.10 -4.89 7.08
CA GLN A 87 1.82 -5.57 7.32
C GLN A 87 1.17 -5.98 5.99
N GLU A 88 1.17 -5.10 5.01
CA GLU A 88 0.66 -5.34 3.65
C GLU A 88 1.48 -6.42 2.92
N GLN A 89 2.80 -6.43 3.10
CA GLN A 89 3.68 -7.47 2.57
C GLN A 89 3.35 -8.85 3.16
N ARG A 90 3.03 -8.93 4.46
CA ARG A 90 2.56 -10.18 5.10
C ARG A 90 1.20 -10.64 4.57
N GLN A 91 0.40 -9.74 3.99
CA GLN A 91 -0.84 -10.06 3.29
C GLN A 91 -0.61 -10.51 1.84
N GLY A 92 0.65 -10.57 1.38
CA GLY A 92 1.02 -10.99 0.03
C GLY A 92 1.15 -9.85 -0.98
N LEU A 93 1.04 -8.59 -0.55
CA LEU A 93 1.27 -7.44 -1.44
C LEU A 93 2.75 -7.27 -1.73
N ARG A 94 3.08 -6.94 -2.99
CA ARG A 94 4.45 -6.82 -3.49
C ARG A 94 4.73 -5.41 -3.97
N LYS A 95 6.01 -5.05 -3.99
CA LYS A 95 6.47 -3.78 -4.55
C LYS A 95 6.29 -3.81 -6.06
N ALA A 96 5.68 -2.76 -6.62
CA ALA A 96 5.41 -2.67 -8.05
C ALA A 96 6.56 -2.01 -8.82
N VAL A 97 7.17 -0.96 -8.26
CA VAL A 97 8.16 -0.14 -8.96
C VAL A 97 9.46 -0.13 -8.17
N THR A 98 10.56 -0.49 -8.80
CA THR A 98 11.91 -0.30 -8.26
C THR A 98 12.65 0.69 -9.13
N LEU A 99 13.11 1.79 -8.54
CA LEU A 99 13.85 2.83 -9.25
C LEU A 99 15.35 2.69 -9.01
N GLN A 100 16.15 2.95 -10.04
CA GLN A 100 17.60 2.88 -10.04
C GLN A 100 18.21 4.09 -10.74
N GLY A 101 19.52 4.28 -10.51
CA GLY A 101 20.30 5.35 -11.15
C GLY A 101 19.89 6.76 -10.71
N ASN A 102 20.45 7.76 -11.39
CA ASN A 102 20.19 9.17 -11.13
C ASN A 102 18.93 9.65 -11.85
N SER A 103 18.30 10.67 -11.29
CA SER A 103 17.20 11.35 -11.98
C SER A 103 17.71 12.23 -13.11
N ASN A 104 17.02 12.23 -14.26
CA ASN A 104 17.27 13.16 -15.36
C ASN A 104 16.35 14.39 -15.35
N CYS A 105 15.48 14.53 -14.33
CA CYS A 105 14.54 15.65 -14.24
C CYS A 105 14.43 16.27 -12.83
N GLY A 106 15.29 15.86 -11.89
CA GLY A 106 15.31 16.35 -10.50
C GLY A 106 14.27 15.72 -9.56
N ALA A 107 13.44 14.80 -10.05
CA ALA A 107 12.46 14.04 -9.28
C ALA A 107 12.46 12.55 -9.69
N ASP A 108 11.72 11.69 -9.00
CA ASP A 108 11.59 10.29 -9.42
C ASP A 108 10.72 10.12 -10.68
N PHE A 109 9.76 11.03 -10.89
CA PHE A 109 8.85 11.03 -12.04
C PHE A 109 8.21 12.41 -12.24
N SER A 110 7.57 12.58 -13.40
CA SER A 110 6.63 13.67 -13.69
C SER A 110 5.26 13.10 -14.07
N LEU A 111 4.18 13.76 -13.63
CA LEU A 111 2.80 13.33 -13.91
C LEU A 111 2.00 14.52 -14.43
N ARG A 112 1.33 14.32 -15.56
CA ARG A 112 0.44 15.32 -16.17
C ARG A 112 -0.89 14.67 -16.56
N ILE A 113 -2.00 15.25 -16.11
CA ILE A 113 -3.34 14.80 -16.48
C ILE A 113 -4.00 15.86 -17.34
N ARG A 114 -4.28 15.54 -18.62
CA ARG A 114 -4.94 16.44 -19.58
C ARG A 114 -5.77 15.61 -20.56
N ASN A 115 -6.93 16.14 -20.97
CA ASN A 115 -7.81 15.48 -21.96
C ASN A 115 -8.12 14.01 -21.62
N SER A 116 -8.34 13.73 -20.34
CA SER A 116 -8.53 12.38 -19.80
C SER A 116 -7.38 11.38 -19.96
N VAL A 117 -6.18 11.86 -20.27
CA VAL A 117 -4.95 11.07 -20.30
C VAL A 117 -4.07 11.42 -19.11
N ALA A 118 -3.70 10.43 -18.30
CA ALA A 118 -2.64 10.55 -17.31
C ALA A 118 -1.31 10.11 -17.94
N GLN A 119 -0.45 11.09 -18.26
CA GLN A 119 0.89 10.85 -18.74
C GLN A 119 1.86 10.85 -17.55
N LEU A 120 2.36 9.67 -17.20
CA LEU A 120 3.40 9.45 -16.21
C LEU A 120 4.71 9.20 -16.93
N ARG A 121 5.75 9.96 -16.62
CA ARG A 121 7.11 9.69 -17.08
C ARG A 121 8.02 9.51 -15.89
N PHE A 122 8.65 8.35 -15.77
CA PHE A 122 9.72 8.15 -14.81
C PHE A 122 10.93 9.00 -15.21
N CYS A 123 11.62 9.55 -14.23
CA CYS A 123 12.85 10.30 -14.45
C CYS A 123 14.09 9.54 -13.98
N ARG A 124 13.88 8.35 -13.41
CA ARG A 124 14.90 7.38 -13.04
C ARG A 124 14.65 6.10 -13.82
N THR A 125 15.66 5.26 -13.92
CA THR A 125 15.52 3.95 -14.55
C THR A 125 14.57 3.09 -13.71
N VAL A 126 13.53 2.52 -14.32
CA VAL A 126 12.70 1.50 -13.70
C VAL A 126 13.42 0.17 -13.90
N ALA A 127 13.79 -0.50 -12.81
CA ALA A 127 14.37 -1.83 -12.88
C ALA A 127 13.31 -2.82 -13.34
N SER A 128 13.67 -3.68 -14.28
CA SER A 128 12.80 -4.73 -14.80
C SER A 128 13.50 -6.08 -14.73
N ALA A 129 12.80 -7.09 -14.20
CA ALA A 129 13.21 -8.48 -14.28
C ALA A 129 12.68 -9.19 -15.55
N GLY A 130 12.11 -8.45 -16.50
CA GLY A 130 11.52 -8.93 -17.74
C GLY A 130 10.02 -8.69 -17.85
N VAL A 131 9.40 -9.17 -18.93
CA VAL A 131 8.01 -8.87 -19.34
C VAL A 131 6.99 -9.07 -18.22
N GLY A 132 7.16 -10.13 -17.42
CA GLY A 132 6.24 -10.42 -16.31
C GLY A 132 6.26 -9.35 -15.21
N ASP A 133 7.42 -8.76 -14.98
CA ASP A 133 7.63 -7.68 -14.02
C ASP A 133 7.09 -6.34 -14.56
N ASP A 134 7.33 -6.08 -15.84
CA ASP A 134 6.79 -4.91 -16.54
C ASP A 134 5.26 -4.93 -16.53
N ALA A 135 4.65 -6.07 -16.81
CA ALA A 135 3.19 -6.22 -16.80
C ALA A 135 2.58 -5.94 -15.42
N ARG A 136 3.23 -6.40 -14.34
CA ARG A 136 2.79 -6.11 -12.96
C ARG A 136 2.94 -4.63 -12.62
N THR A 137 4.07 -4.03 -13.01
CA THR A 137 4.34 -2.60 -12.86
C THR A 137 3.27 -1.76 -13.55
N LEU A 138 3.01 -2.04 -14.82
CA LEU A 138 2.02 -1.34 -15.63
C LEU A 138 0.61 -1.51 -15.07
N SER A 139 0.23 -2.73 -14.67
CA SER A 139 -1.09 -3.01 -14.08
C SER A 139 -1.33 -2.21 -12.79
N ALA A 140 -0.33 -2.15 -11.91
CA ALA A 140 -0.38 -1.39 -10.67
C ALA A 140 -0.52 0.13 -10.92
N LEU A 141 0.28 0.67 -11.84
CA LEU A 141 0.24 2.09 -12.23
C LEU A 141 -1.09 2.43 -12.90
N ASN A 142 -1.57 1.58 -13.81
CA ASN A 142 -2.83 1.76 -14.50
C ASN A 142 -4.01 1.77 -13.53
N ALA A 143 -4.10 0.80 -12.62
CA ALA A 143 -5.16 0.77 -11.61
C ALA A 143 -5.09 1.99 -10.67
N THR A 144 -3.89 2.41 -10.28
CA THR A 144 -3.68 3.58 -9.44
C THR A 144 -4.07 4.88 -10.14
N LEU A 145 -3.79 5.05 -11.44
CA LEU A 145 -4.12 6.29 -12.15
C LEU A 145 -5.57 6.30 -12.66
N LYS A 146 -6.12 5.17 -13.08
CA LYS A 146 -7.50 5.06 -13.57
C LYS A 146 -8.56 5.13 -12.47
N GLN A 147 -8.18 5.12 -11.19
CA GLN A 147 -9.12 5.36 -10.10
C GLN A 147 -9.73 6.77 -10.15
N PHE A 148 -9.01 7.73 -10.76
CA PHE A 148 -9.47 9.10 -10.86
C PHE A 148 -10.47 9.21 -12.02
N PRO A 149 -11.71 9.65 -11.79
CA PRO A 149 -12.76 9.62 -12.82
C PRO A 149 -12.44 10.51 -14.04
N THR A 150 -11.53 11.47 -13.90
CA THR A 150 -11.04 12.28 -15.00
C THR A 150 -10.07 11.54 -15.91
N VAL A 151 -9.48 10.41 -15.49
CA VAL A 151 -8.47 9.63 -16.22
C VAL A 151 -9.12 8.42 -16.89
N LYS A 152 -9.18 8.44 -18.22
CA LYS A 152 -9.66 7.32 -19.05
C LYS A 152 -8.49 6.49 -19.58
N TYR A 153 -7.39 7.16 -19.94
CA TYR A 153 -6.21 6.55 -20.53
C TYR A 153 -4.96 6.87 -19.73
N THR A 154 -3.97 6.01 -19.82
CA THR A 154 -2.68 6.13 -19.15
C THR A 154 -1.58 5.96 -20.17
N VAL A 155 -0.60 6.85 -20.14
CA VAL A 155 0.62 6.79 -20.93
C VAL A 155 1.77 6.72 -19.94
N ILE A 156 2.41 5.57 -19.82
CA ILE A 156 3.47 5.33 -18.84
C ILE A 156 4.79 5.24 -19.60
N LEU A 157 5.68 6.18 -19.32
CA LEU A 157 6.94 6.35 -20.03
C LEU A 157 8.13 6.05 -19.11
N ASP A 158 9.17 5.46 -19.70
CA ASP A 158 10.48 5.28 -19.09
C ASP A 158 11.25 6.61 -18.98
N GLN A 159 12.48 6.52 -18.46
CA GLN A 159 13.38 7.67 -18.30
C GLN A 159 13.68 8.40 -19.62
N ASN A 160 13.71 7.67 -20.73
CA ASN A 160 14.02 8.18 -22.07
C ASN A 160 12.80 8.77 -22.77
N GLY A 161 11.60 8.56 -22.22
CA GLY A 161 10.33 9.02 -22.80
C GLY A 161 9.68 7.99 -23.73
N ASN A 162 10.17 6.75 -23.76
CA ASN A 162 9.55 5.64 -24.47
C ASN A 162 8.52 4.94 -23.61
N CYS A 163 7.62 4.17 -24.22
CA CYS A 163 6.64 3.37 -23.48
C CYS A 163 7.33 2.35 -22.56
N LEU A 164 7.01 2.40 -21.28
CA LEU A 164 7.57 1.49 -20.28
C LEU A 164 7.16 0.05 -20.60
N GLY A 165 8.14 -0.86 -20.65
CA GLY A 165 7.91 -2.28 -20.93
C GLY A 165 7.61 -2.60 -22.40
N ASP A 166 7.72 -1.61 -23.30
CA ASP A 166 7.58 -1.85 -24.74
C ASP A 166 8.91 -2.35 -25.33
N MET A 167 8.99 -3.66 -25.54
CA MET A 167 10.16 -4.30 -26.14
C MET A 167 10.21 -4.19 -27.68
N SER A 168 9.13 -3.72 -28.31
CA SER A 168 9.08 -3.57 -29.78
C SER A 168 9.77 -2.29 -30.26
N GLY A 169 9.80 -1.25 -29.40
CA GLY A 169 10.25 0.09 -29.76
C GLY A 169 9.22 0.94 -30.52
N GLU A 170 8.03 0.40 -30.79
CA GLU A 170 6.97 1.08 -31.54
C GLU A 170 6.23 2.16 -30.74
N ASN A 171 6.43 2.18 -29.41
CA ASN A 171 5.78 3.09 -28.47
C ASN A 171 4.25 2.99 -28.49
N ASN A 172 3.74 1.76 -28.41
CA ASN A 172 2.32 1.45 -28.55
C ASN A 172 1.42 2.05 -27.44
N CYS A 173 1.98 2.51 -26.32
CA CYS A 173 1.23 3.17 -25.25
C CYS A 173 0.70 4.58 -25.62
N PHE A 174 1.11 5.17 -26.74
CA PHE A 174 0.53 6.43 -27.24
C PHE A 174 -0.80 6.24 -27.98
N ILE A 175 -1.12 5.01 -28.39
CA ILE A 175 -2.32 4.70 -29.14
C ILE A 175 -3.44 4.34 -28.14
N PRO A 176 -4.54 5.11 -28.09
CA PRO A 176 -5.67 4.74 -27.27
C PRO A 176 -6.36 3.50 -27.87
N TYR A 177 -6.41 2.40 -27.12
CA TYR A 177 -7.27 1.25 -27.41
C TYR A 177 -8.72 1.51 -26.98
#